data_AF-H8IQ85-F1
#
_entry.id   AF-H8IQ85-F1
#
_cell.length_a   1.000
_cell.length_b   1.000
_cell.length_c   1.000
_cell.angle_alpha   90.00
_cell.angle_beta   90.00
_cell.angle_gamma   90.00
#
_symmetry.space_group_name_H-M   'P 1'
#
loop_
_entity.id
_entity.type
_entity.pdbx_description
1 polymer ?
#
loop_
_entity_poly.entity_id
_entity_poly.type
_entity_poly.pdbx_seq_one_letter_code
_entity_poly.pdbx_strand_id
1 'polypeptide(L)'
;MPSITRSTARPTSTTAERPTLRPDTSRTASRNTDGAADAGRPRVPEAARAAGRESGSGRSDGGSGVGRVPAGTNGLVICAKSVRDAAEGGVDAQLSAADALGLRFPRPELVASAAALFEPAGPWARGRGRLGVEPESGRFRITIGPGVVRLGWTNPVRPEKASERAVKRHRLDVTAEVDRIEAGRNIPDSAARAITEWSRKSRAAMCRTFAELDYTPLVECDRVPAMVTLTYPGDWESVAPDGASVKRHMMLWRKRFQREWGEPARYIWKLEFQRRGAPHIHLWMAPPHAVGRSGVKFRDWLSREWAEIVGHPDPEQRERHLLAGTAIDVRNGLRACDPKRLAIYFTKHSSPNINGDKEYQHIVPNLWQQPGRGPGRFWGVCGLKKAIAVVEVAQDAYLAARRIVRRWSRSQAIYGNPGSSFPTAVVPRTATRLVPRVGQYTGVVTFRRVRRRRAFCSQGGLAGGYALVNDGPAFASNLAAAVSGASPR
;
A
#
# COMPACT_ATOMS: atom_id res chain seq x y z
N MET A 1 60.89 7.55 54.34
CA MET A 1 61.88 8.17 55.24
C MET A 1 63.17 8.30 54.46
N PRO A 2 63.71 9.52 54.24
CA PRO A 2 63.13 10.85 54.56
C PRO A 2 61.94 11.15 53.59
N SER A 3 61.32 12.33 53.33
CA SER A 3 61.48 13.77 53.68
C SER A 3 62.62 14.55 52.97
N ILE A 4 62.64 15.89 52.79
CA ILE A 4 61.70 17.03 52.91
C ILE A 4 61.97 17.98 51.68
N THR A 5 61.48 19.22 51.43
CA THR A 5 60.76 20.28 52.19
C THR A 5 60.06 21.28 51.22
N ARG A 6 58.80 21.70 51.51
CA ARG A 6 58.16 23.01 51.12
C ARG A 6 57.99 23.32 49.60
N SER A 7 57.14 24.27 49.14
CA SER A 7 56.30 25.28 49.82
C SER A 7 55.02 25.69 49.03
N THR A 8 53.97 26.15 49.75
CA THR A 8 52.98 27.27 49.48
C THR A 8 52.54 27.64 48.04
N ALA A 9 51.28 28.04 47.72
CA ALA A 9 50.14 28.50 48.54
C ALA A 9 48.73 28.27 47.88
N ARG A 10 47.68 28.76 48.55
CA ARG A 10 46.22 28.79 48.23
C ARG A 10 45.71 30.22 48.60
N PRO A 11 44.40 30.56 48.55
CA PRO A 11 43.36 30.44 47.51
C PRO A 11 42.71 31.84 47.22
N THR A 12 41.59 31.92 46.49
CA THR A 12 40.31 32.56 46.94
C THR A 12 39.24 32.61 45.82
N SER A 13 38.00 32.91 46.19
CA SER A 13 36.81 33.05 45.33
C SER A 13 36.10 34.40 45.59
N THR A 14 35.37 34.93 44.60
CA THR A 14 34.32 35.95 44.83
C THR A 14 33.24 35.91 43.74
N THR A 15 32.05 36.32 44.18
CA THR A 15 30.70 36.34 43.60
C THR A 15 30.50 37.18 42.32
N ALA A 16 29.37 36.89 41.66
CA ALA A 16 28.74 37.50 40.46
C ALA A 16 28.77 39.02 40.28
N GLU A 17 28.46 39.46 39.03
CA GLU A 17 27.26 40.29 38.81
C GLU A 17 26.72 40.27 37.35
N ARG A 18 25.69 41.09 37.06
CA ARG A 18 24.87 41.10 35.83
C ARG A 18 24.70 42.55 35.32
N PRO A 19 24.97 42.84 34.03
CA PRO A 19 24.50 44.08 33.42
C PRO A 19 23.44 43.87 32.33
N THR A 20 22.53 44.83 32.23
CA THR A 20 21.63 45.07 31.09
C THR A 20 22.15 46.23 30.23
N LEU A 21 21.91 46.25 28.92
CA LEU A 21 21.69 47.48 28.13
C LEU A 21 21.23 47.19 26.68
N ARG A 22 20.68 48.21 26.01
CA ARG A 22 20.47 48.29 24.54
C ARG A 22 21.59 49.14 23.90
N PRO A 23 21.77 49.07 22.57
CA PRO A 23 21.10 50.01 21.65
C PRO A 23 20.40 49.25 20.46
N ASP A 24 19.57 49.80 19.56
CA ASP A 24 19.62 51.05 18.76
C ASP A 24 20.80 51.08 17.77
N THR A 25 20.73 51.47 16.49
CA THR A 25 19.63 51.65 15.49
C THR A 25 20.14 50.99 14.16
N SER A 26 19.53 50.90 12.97
CA SER A 26 18.64 51.75 12.17
C SER A 26 18.36 51.02 10.83
N ARG A 27 17.29 51.36 10.08
CA ARG A 27 17.32 51.42 8.60
C ARG A 27 16.15 52.23 8.02
N THR A 28 16.43 53.03 7.00
CA THR A 28 15.54 54.09 6.46
C THR A 28 14.52 53.58 5.43
N ALA A 29 13.48 54.39 5.15
CA ALA A 29 12.33 54.04 4.32
C ALA A 29 12.29 54.70 2.92
N SER A 30 11.57 54.04 1.99
CA SER A 30 11.13 54.47 0.65
C SER A 30 10.12 53.38 0.19
N ARG A 31 8.85 53.58 -0.23
CA ARG A 31 8.04 54.75 -0.70
C ARG A 31 8.57 55.40 -1.98
N ASN A 32 7.85 55.50 -3.10
CA ASN A 32 6.41 55.33 -3.45
C ASN A 32 6.28 54.82 -4.93
N THR A 33 5.18 54.25 -5.46
CA THR A 33 3.95 53.63 -4.89
C THR A 33 3.57 52.36 -5.73
N ASP A 34 2.52 52.14 -6.56
CA ASP A 34 1.18 52.73 -6.80
C ASP A 34 0.27 51.75 -7.62
N GLY A 35 -1.01 52.09 -7.84
CA GLY A 35 -1.91 51.45 -8.84
C GLY A 35 -3.10 50.63 -8.29
N ALA A 36 -4.33 51.07 -8.58
CA ALA A 36 -5.66 50.53 -8.19
C ALA A 36 -5.81 48.98 -8.12
N ALA A 37 -6.53 48.36 -7.17
CA ALA A 37 -7.82 48.64 -6.50
C ALA A 37 -9.10 48.23 -7.29
N ASP A 38 -9.67 47.07 -6.93
CA ASP A 38 -11.11 46.76 -6.97
C ASP A 38 -11.45 45.74 -5.84
N ALA A 39 -12.70 45.72 -5.36
CA ALA A 39 -13.11 45.05 -4.12
C ALA A 39 -14.48 44.34 -4.20
N GLY A 40 -14.49 43.13 -4.79
CA GLY A 40 -15.70 42.28 -4.92
C GLY A 40 -15.95 41.31 -3.76
N ARG A 41 -17.10 41.46 -3.07
CA ARG A 41 -17.56 40.68 -1.89
C ARG A 41 -17.37 39.15 -1.96
N PRO A 42 -17.06 38.46 -0.83
CA PRO A 42 -17.19 37.01 -0.72
C PRO A 42 -18.67 36.56 -0.70
N ARG A 43 -19.00 35.49 -1.42
CA ARG A 43 -20.35 34.88 -1.40
C ARG A 43 -20.51 33.92 -0.22
N VAL A 44 -21.60 34.10 0.53
CA VAL A 44 -22.05 33.21 1.62
C VAL A 44 -22.90 32.07 1.02
N PRO A 45 -22.80 30.81 1.51
CA PRO A 45 -23.76 29.77 1.16
C PRO A 45 -25.08 29.97 1.92
N GLU A 46 -26.14 30.33 1.19
CA GLU A 46 -27.48 30.50 1.76
C GLU A 46 -28.15 29.15 2.03
N ALA A 47 -28.94 29.07 3.11
CA ALA A 47 -29.59 27.84 3.57
C ALA A 47 -31.11 27.94 3.46
N ALA A 48 -31.67 27.57 2.30
CA ALA A 48 -33.11 27.44 2.12
C ALA A 48 -33.65 26.16 2.78
N ARG A 49 -34.68 26.30 3.63
CA ARG A 49 -35.48 25.17 4.15
C ARG A 49 -36.69 24.94 3.25
N ALA A 50 -37.06 23.68 3.06
CA ALA A 50 -38.42 23.26 2.74
C ALA A 50 -38.80 22.10 3.68
N ALA A 51 -40.08 21.98 4.06
CA ALA A 51 -40.53 21.05 5.10
C ALA A 51 -41.89 20.41 4.78
N GLY A 52 -42.05 19.15 5.22
CA GLY A 52 -43.16 18.21 4.99
C GLY A 52 -42.63 16.82 5.39
N ARG A 53 -43.09 16.06 6.40
CA ARG A 53 -44.39 15.97 7.12
C ARG A 53 -45.55 15.57 6.18
N GLU A 54 -46.38 14.54 6.40
CA GLU A 54 -46.52 13.44 7.41
C GLU A 54 -47.40 12.30 6.82
N SER A 55 -47.57 11.07 7.37
CA SER A 55 -46.81 10.19 8.28
C SER A 55 -47.48 8.80 8.35
N GLY A 56 -46.76 7.75 8.79
CA GLY A 56 -47.31 6.39 9.05
C GLY A 56 -46.24 5.29 8.93
N SER A 57 -45.67 4.75 10.02
CA SER A 57 -46.22 3.81 11.02
C SER A 57 -46.02 2.33 10.62
N GLY A 58 -45.04 1.66 11.23
CA GLY A 58 -44.66 0.28 10.89
C GLY A 58 -43.54 -0.32 11.77
N ARG A 59 -43.80 -0.45 13.07
CA ARG A 59 -43.08 -1.40 13.97
C ARG A 59 -43.82 -2.75 13.91
N SER A 60 -43.21 -3.92 14.12
CA SER A 60 -41.78 -4.24 14.24
C SER A 60 -41.59 -5.76 14.29
N ASP A 61 -40.58 -6.28 13.59
CA ASP A 61 -40.00 -7.61 13.84
C ASP A 61 -38.47 -7.56 13.60
N GLY A 62 -37.64 -8.38 14.23
CA GLY A 62 -37.96 -9.52 15.11
C GLY A 62 -37.11 -10.77 14.82
N GLY A 63 -36.39 -10.81 13.69
CA GLY A 63 -35.73 -12.03 13.19
C GLY A 63 -34.20 -12.07 13.30
N SER A 64 -33.71 -13.03 14.10
CA SER A 64 -32.44 -13.80 13.96
C SER A 64 -31.19 -13.09 13.39
N GLY A 65 -30.16 -12.89 14.23
CA GLY A 65 -28.86 -12.36 13.79
C GLY A 65 -27.89 -13.40 13.21
N VAL A 66 -27.25 -13.09 12.08
CA VAL A 66 -26.18 -13.93 11.48
C VAL A 66 -24.81 -13.25 11.58
N GLY A 67 -23.96 -13.81 12.45
CA GLY A 67 -22.50 -13.82 12.30
C GLY A 67 -21.75 -12.48 12.22
N ARG A 68 -21.38 -11.89 13.37
CA ARG A 68 -20.21 -10.99 13.46
C ARG A 68 -18.93 -11.76 13.08
N VAL A 69 -18.53 -11.67 11.81
CA VAL A 69 -17.29 -12.30 11.32
C VAL A 69 -16.08 -11.72 12.09
N PRO A 70 -15.21 -12.57 12.69
CA PRO A 70 -14.05 -12.09 13.44
C PRO A 70 -13.14 -11.20 12.60
N ALA A 71 -12.68 -10.09 13.19
CA ALA A 71 -12.02 -9.00 12.47
C ALA A 71 -10.84 -9.48 11.61
N GLY A 72 -11.03 -9.46 10.29
CA GLY A 72 -10.00 -9.82 9.32
C GLY A 72 -8.75 -8.95 9.42
N THR A 73 -7.65 -9.45 8.86
CA THR A 73 -6.33 -8.82 8.93
C THR A 73 -6.35 -7.43 8.29
N ASN A 74 -6.48 -6.39 9.12
CA ASN A 74 -6.43 -5.00 8.69
C ASN A 74 -4.97 -4.62 8.38
N GLY A 75 -4.49 -5.12 7.24
CA GLY A 75 -3.18 -4.80 6.68
C GLY A 75 -3.05 -3.29 6.53
N LEU A 76 -2.21 -2.69 7.38
CA LEU A 76 -2.08 -1.25 7.44
C LEU A 76 -1.06 -0.80 6.40
N VAL A 77 -1.54 -0.27 5.27
CA VAL A 77 -0.68 0.46 4.33
C VAL A 77 0.03 1.58 5.10
N ILE A 78 1.36 1.50 5.12
CA ILE A 78 2.25 2.41 5.83
C ILE A 78 3.00 3.23 4.79
N CYS A 79 2.62 4.51 4.70
CA CYS A 79 3.31 5.49 3.87
C CYS A 79 3.86 6.58 4.80
N ALA A 80 5.19 6.67 4.88
CA ALA A 80 5.89 7.91 5.10
C ALA A 80 6.76 8.14 3.86
N LYS A 81 6.71 9.35 3.30
CA LYS A 81 7.59 9.75 2.21
C LYS A 81 8.96 10.08 2.83
N SER A 82 9.87 9.12 2.85
CA SER A 82 11.27 9.41 3.10
C SER A 82 11.79 10.31 1.98
N VAL A 83 12.39 11.43 2.35
CA VAL A 83 13.24 12.24 1.47
C VAL A 83 14.52 11.42 1.18
N ARG A 84 15.37 11.90 0.29
CA ARG A 84 16.65 11.24 -0.02
C ARG A 84 17.59 11.38 1.17
N ASP A 85 18.16 10.26 1.60
CA ASP A 85 19.55 10.23 2.00
C ASP A 85 20.37 10.13 0.69
N ALA A 86 21.48 10.85 0.57
CA ALA A 86 22.42 10.62 -0.50
C ALA A 86 23.27 9.39 -0.13
N ALA A 87 23.43 8.45 -1.06
CA ALA A 87 24.34 7.33 -0.84
C ALA A 87 25.77 7.81 -1.15
N GLU A 88 26.47 8.28 -0.12
CA GLU A 88 27.93 8.39 -0.18
C GLU A 88 28.50 6.97 -0.15
N GLY A 89 29.01 6.54 -1.30
CA GLY A 89 29.66 5.26 -1.53
C GLY A 89 30.62 5.41 -2.70
N GLY A 90 31.78 4.76 -2.62
CA GLY A 90 32.84 4.89 -3.62
C GLY A 90 32.38 4.49 -5.02
N VAL A 91 32.94 5.15 -6.03
CA VAL A 91 32.63 4.86 -7.44
C VAL A 91 33.32 3.55 -7.84
N ASP A 92 32.53 2.49 -7.94
CA ASP A 92 32.98 1.22 -8.53
C ASP A 92 32.95 1.29 -10.07
N ALA A 93 33.89 0.61 -10.73
CA ALA A 93 34.15 0.75 -12.16
C ALA A 93 33.16 -0.02 -13.07
N GLN A 94 32.19 -0.73 -12.49
CA GLN A 94 31.18 -1.53 -13.21
C GLN A 94 29.74 -1.11 -12.85
N LEU A 95 29.44 0.19 -12.95
CA LEU A 95 28.09 0.71 -12.74
C LEU A 95 27.10 0.14 -13.78
N SER A 96 26.13 -0.65 -13.31
CA SER A 96 25.04 -1.14 -14.16
C SER A 96 24.08 -0.03 -14.59
N ALA A 97 23.27 -0.27 -15.62
CA ALA A 97 22.18 0.64 -15.99
C ALA A 97 21.20 0.86 -14.82
N ALA A 98 21.00 -0.14 -13.95
CA ALA A 98 20.18 -0.01 -12.76
C ALA A 98 20.80 0.93 -11.72
N ASP A 99 22.14 0.95 -11.59
CA ASP A 99 22.88 1.83 -10.67
C ASP A 99 22.89 3.27 -11.13
N ALA A 100 23.17 3.53 -12.41
CA ALA A 100 23.09 4.86 -13.01
C ALA A 100 21.68 5.49 -12.88
N LEU A 101 20.64 4.65 -12.88
CA LEU A 101 19.24 5.05 -12.66
C LEU A 101 18.80 5.05 -11.19
N GLY A 102 19.68 4.66 -10.26
CA GLY A 102 19.39 4.62 -8.82
C GLY A 102 18.30 3.61 -8.43
N LEU A 103 18.12 2.54 -9.20
CA LEU A 103 17.15 1.48 -8.94
C LEU A 103 17.69 0.56 -7.83
N ARG A 104 16.89 0.35 -6.78
CA ARG A 104 17.27 -0.37 -5.57
C ARG A 104 16.17 -1.39 -5.23
N PHE A 105 16.24 -2.53 -5.92
CA PHE A 105 15.34 -3.67 -5.78
C PHE A 105 16.13 -4.88 -5.29
N PRO A 106 16.04 -5.26 -4.01
CA PRO A 106 16.82 -6.38 -3.49
C PRO A 106 16.48 -7.72 -4.17
N ARG A 107 17.52 -8.43 -4.62
CA ARG A 107 17.42 -9.73 -5.29
C ARG A 107 16.89 -10.85 -4.37
N PRO A 108 16.36 -11.97 -4.91
CA PRO A 108 15.88 -13.10 -4.11
C PRO A 108 16.92 -13.69 -3.15
N GLU A 109 18.20 -13.66 -3.52
CA GLU A 109 19.32 -14.21 -2.73
C GLU A 109 19.54 -13.38 -1.47
N LEU A 110 19.43 -12.05 -1.54
CA LEU A 110 19.50 -11.17 -0.37
C LEU A 110 18.32 -11.42 0.58
N VAL A 111 17.14 -11.75 0.05
CA VAL A 111 15.97 -12.14 0.84
C VAL A 111 16.19 -13.49 1.56
N ALA A 112 16.90 -14.43 0.94
CA ALA A 112 17.29 -15.69 1.59
C ALA A 112 18.38 -15.48 2.65
N SER A 113 19.46 -14.76 2.34
CA SER A 113 20.55 -14.48 3.28
C SER A 113 20.08 -13.71 4.51
N ALA A 114 19.25 -12.69 4.36
CA ALA A 114 18.68 -11.94 5.48
C ALA A 114 17.65 -12.73 6.30
N ALA A 115 17.14 -13.85 5.76
CA ALA A 115 16.31 -14.80 6.51
C ALA A 115 17.16 -15.79 7.32
N ALA A 116 18.30 -16.24 6.78
CA ALA A 116 19.23 -17.14 7.46
C ALA A 116 19.87 -16.54 8.73
N LEU A 117 19.81 -15.21 8.91
CA LEU A 117 20.26 -14.51 10.11
C LEU A 117 19.33 -14.67 11.33
N PHE A 118 18.13 -15.24 11.16
CA PHE A 118 17.20 -15.48 12.28
C PHE A 118 17.30 -16.91 12.78
N GLU A 119 17.59 -17.07 14.07
CA GLU A 119 17.57 -18.37 14.75
C GLU A 119 16.24 -19.11 14.54
N PRO A 120 16.25 -20.29 13.89
CA PRO A 120 15.04 -21.05 13.63
C PRO A 120 14.39 -21.59 14.91
N ALA A 121 13.06 -21.58 14.96
CA ALA A 121 12.32 -22.33 15.97
C ALA A 121 12.61 -23.83 15.85
N GLY A 122 12.79 -24.50 16.99
CA GLY A 122 13.01 -25.95 17.04
C GLY A 122 11.91 -26.74 16.31
N PRO A 123 12.23 -27.92 15.75
CA PRO A 123 11.29 -28.72 14.96
C PRO A 123 10.06 -29.14 15.78
N TRP A 124 8.95 -29.41 15.08
CA TRP A 124 7.70 -29.82 15.71
C TRP A 124 7.88 -31.13 16.47
N ALA A 125 7.36 -31.18 17.70
CA ALA A 125 7.44 -32.38 18.51
C ALA A 125 6.56 -33.51 17.94
N ARG A 126 7.18 -34.61 17.47
CA ARG A 126 6.47 -35.79 16.95
C ARG A 126 6.04 -36.73 18.08
N GLY A 127 4.82 -37.26 18.01
CA GLY A 127 4.33 -38.32 18.90
C GLY A 127 2.96 -38.07 19.53
N ARG A 128 2.29 -39.14 19.97
CA ARG A 128 0.86 -39.15 20.39
C ARG A 128 0.54 -38.46 21.72
N GLY A 129 1.52 -37.86 22.40
CA GLY A 129 1.41 -37.41 23.80
C GLY A 129 1.97 -36.02 24.11
N ARG A 130 2.24 -35.15 23.11
CA ARG A 130 2.88 -33.83 23.32
C ARG A 130 1.95 -32.62 23.19
N LEU A 131 0.66 -32.80 23.45
CA LEU A 131 -0.34 -31.72 23.54
C LEU A 131 -0.02 -30.64 24.61
N GLY A 132 0.88 -30.93 25.56
CA GLY A 132 1.35 -29.99 26.59
C GLY A 132 2.79 -29.47 26.44
N VAL A 133 3.46 -29.67 25.29
CA VAL A 133 4.87 -29.24 25.09
C VAL A 133 5.02 -28.07 24.11
N GLU A 134 4.21 -28.02 23.05
CA GLU A 134 4.14 -26.84 22.18
C GLU A 134 3.25 -25.78 22.85
N PRO A 135 3.58 -24.47 22.79
CA PRO A 135 2.69 -23.43 23.29
C PRO A 135 1.33 -23.42 22.55
N GLU A 136 0.21 -23.34 23.29
CA GLU A 136 -1.12 -23.03 22.73
C GLU A 136 -1.13 -21.76 21.86
N SER A 137 -0.15 -20.89 22.13
CA SER A 137 0.16 -19.66 21.42
C SER A 137 0.58 -19.87 19.95
N GLY A 138 0.88 -21.10 19.52
CA GLY A 138 1.11 -21.50 18.13
C GLY A 138 2.48 -21.11 17.54
N ARG A 139 2.71 -21.47 16.28
CA ARG A 139 4.01 -21.20 15.61
C ARG A 139 4.12 -19.76 15.12
N PHE A 140 5.23 -19.10 15.46
CA PHE A 140 5.53 -17.73 15.10
C PHE A 140 6.43 -17.67 13.88
N ARG A 141 6.25 -16.66 13.03
CA ARG A 141 7.02 -16.51 11.80
C ARG A 141 7.29 -15.07 11.39
N ILE A 142 8.46 -14.87 10.81
CA ILE A 142 8.86 -13.66 10.11
C ILE A 142 8.89 -14.00 8.62
N THR A 143 8.28 -13.16 7.79
CA THR A 143 8.35 -13.26 6.33
C THR A 143 9.04 -12.03 5.79
N ILE A 144 10.07 -12.25 4.99
CA ILE A 144 10.93 -11.21 4.40
C ILE A 144 10.73 -11.25 2.88
N GLY A 145 10.71 -10.09 2.24
CA GLY A 145 10.69 -9.92 0.78
C GLY A 145 11.17 -8.51 0.42
N PRO A 146 11.46 -8.20 -0.85
CA PRO A 146 12.30 -7.05 -1.24
C PRO A 146 11.88 -5.68 -0.67
N GLY A 147 10.58 -5.45 -0.43
CA GLY A 147 10.06 -4.23 0.20
C GLY A 147 9.30 -4.43 1.51
N VAL A 148 9.37 -5.61 2.14
CA VAL A 148 8.46 -5.97 3.23
C VAL A 148 9.08 -6.91 4.26
N VAL A 149 8.82 -6.61 5.54
CA VAL A 149 9.00 -7.57 6.64
C VAL A 149 7.68 -7.71 7.39
N ARG A 150 7.13 -8.93 7.39
CA ARG A 150 5.81 -9.27 7.91
C ARG A 150 5.93 -10.22 9.08
N LEU A 151 5.41 -9.79 10.22
CA LEU A 151 5.25 -10.63 11.41
C LEU A 151 3.92 -11.40 11.28
N GLY A 152 3.97 -12.72 11.49
CA GLY A 152 2.79 -13.59 11.49
C GLY A 152 2.87 -14.66 12.56
N TRP A 153 1.74 -15.28 12.86
CA TRP A 153 1.67 -16.48 13.69
C TRP A 153 0.60 -17.41 13.10
N THR A 154 0.67 -18.68 13.47
CA THR A 154 -0.22 -19.72 12.98
C THR A 154 -0.70 -20.52 14.19
N ASN A 155 -1.93 -20.24 14.64
CA ASN A 155 -2.60 -21.05 15.66
C ASN A 155 -3.05 -22.38 15.01
N PRO A 156 -2.63 -23.55 15.49
CA PRO A 156 -2.97 -24.83 14.85
C PRO A 156 -4.47 -25.15 14.89
N VAL A 157 -5.19 -24.68 15.90
CA VAL A 157 -6.64 -24.88 16.07
C VAL A 157 -7.47 -23.99 15.12
N ARG A 158 -6.88 -22.98 14.47
CA ARG A 158 -7.63 -22.07 13.58
C ARG A 158 -7.89 -22.60 12.16
N PRO A 159 -6.97 -23.32 11.49
CA PRO A 159 -7.26 -24.07 10.27
C PRO A 159 -8.40 -25.08 10.45
N GLU A 160 -8.34 -25.86 11.51
CA GLU A 160 -9.37 -26.85 11.89
C GLU A 160 -10.72 -26.17 12.15
N LYS A 161 -10.76 -25.18 13.04
CA LYS A 161 -11.96 -24.34 13.23
C LYS A 161 -12.30 -23.47 12.02
N ALA A 162 -11.56 -23.52 10.91
CA ALA A 162 -11.94 -22.89 9.64
C ALA A 162 -12.47 -23.91 8.62
N SER A 163 -11.96 -25.15 8.60
CA SER A 163 -12.56 -26.25 7.84
C SER A 163 -13.92 -26.63 8.44
N GLU A 164 -14.06 -26.72 9.76
CA GLU A 164 -15.37 -26.86 10.44
C GLU A 164 -16.40 -25.80 9.96
N ARG A 165 -15.98 -24.53 9.86
CA ARG A 165 -16.81 -23.40 9.40
C ARG A 165 -16.87 -23.24 7.87
N ALA A 166 -16.18 -24.11 7.13
CA ALA A 166 -16.38 -24.30 5.70
C ALA A 166 -17.38 -25.45 5.47
N VAL A 167 -17.19 -26.61 6.12
CA VAL A 167 -18.12 -27.74 6.13
C VAL A 167 -19.49 -27.34 6.67
N LYS A 168 -19.58 -26.61 7.79
CA LYS A 168 -20.87 -26.12 8.31
C LYS A 168 -21.53 -25.12 7.37
N ARG A 169 -20.77 -24.33 6.59
CA ARG A 169 -21.35 -23.47 5.56
C ARG A 169 -21.82 -24.29 4.37
N HIS A 170 -20.97 -25.13 3.79
CA HIS A 170 -21.35 -26.02 2.69
C HIS A 170 -22.59 -26.87 3.03
N ARG A 171 -22.74 -27.36 4.26
CA ARG A 171 -23.98 -28.01 4.73
C ARG A 171 -25.19 -27.08 4.71
N LEU A 172 -25.07 -25.84 5.22
CA LEU A 172 -26.15 -24.84 5.15
C LEU A 172 -26.46 -24.40 3.71
N ASP A 173 -25.43 -24.26 2.87
CA ASP A 173 -25.54 -23.90 1.45
C ASP A 173 -26.26 -25.03 0.68
N VAL A 174 -25.98 -26.31 1.00
CA VAL A 174 -26.67 -27.49 0.46
C VAL A 174 -28.11 -27.61 0.99
N THR A 175 -28.35 -27.42 2.29
CA THR A 175 -29.71 -27.40 2.84
C THR A 175 -30.55 -26.30 2.18
N ALA A 176 -30.01 -25.09 2.02
CA ALA A 176 -30.69 -23.99 1.32
C ALA A 176 -30.88 -24.21 -0.20
N GLU A 177 -30.21 -25.21 -0.79
CA GLU A 177 -30.44 -25.67 -2.16
C GLU A 177 -31.53 -26.75 -2.22
N VAL A 178 -31.56 -27.68 -1.26
CA VAL A 178 -32.66 -28.66 -1.09
C VAL A 178 -33.98 -27.93 -0.79
N ASP A 179 -33.98 -26.98 0.16
CA ASP A 179 -35.11 -26.10 0.49
C ASP A 179 -35.56 -25.20 -0.69
N ARG A 180 -34.73 -25.07 -1.74
CA ARG A 180 -35.06 -24.35 -2.98
C ARG A 180 -35.73 -25.27 -3.98
N ILE A 181 -35.17 -26.47 -4.17
CA ILE A 181 -35.67 -27.51 -5.07
C ILE A 181 -37.05 -28.00 -4.61
N GLU A 182 -37.19 -28.39 -3.35
CA GLU A 182 -38.46 -28.92 -2.80
C GLU A 182 -39.59 -27.88 -2.82
N ALA A 183 -39.26 -26.60 -2.66
CA ALA A 183 -40.24 -25.52 -2.67
C ALA A 183 -40.56 -24.96 -4.08
N GLY A 184 -39.91 -25.46 -5.14
CA GLY A 184 -40.09 -24.97 -6.52
C GLY A 184 -39.72 -23.50 -6.73
N ARG A 185 -38.94 -22.89 -5.83
CA ARG A 185 -38.71 -21.43 -5.81
C ARG A 185 -37.53 -21.05 -6.70
N ASN A 186 -37.83 -20.54 -7.89
CA ASN A 186 -36.87 -19.82 -8.76
C ASN A 186 -36.46 -18.46 -8.16
N ILE A 187 -35.74 -18.49 -7.03
CA ILE A 187 -35.02 -17.35 -6.49
C ILE A 187 -33.77 -17.14 -7.36
N PRO A 188 -33.48 -15.91 -7.84
CA PRO A 188 -32.27 -15.64 -8.61
C PRO A 188 -31.01 -16.09 -7.86
N ASP A 189 -30.10 -16.77 -8.57
CA ASP A 189 -28.84 -17.29 -8.03
C ASP A 189 -28.08 -16.19 -7.27
N SER A 190 -27.50 -16.55 -6.12
CA SER A 190 -27.21 -15.62 -5.03
C SER A 190 -26.23 -14.51 -5.45
N ALA A 191 -26.78 -13.37 -5.85
CA ALA A 191 -26.10 -12.41 -6.72
C ALA A 191 -24.73 -12.00 -6.16
N ALA A 192 -23.66 -12.48 -6.81
CA ALA A 192 -22.29 -12.32 -6.36
C ALA A 192 -21.97 -10.82 -6.18
N ARG A 193 -21.90 -10.40 -4.90
CA ARG A 193 -22.03 -8.99 -4.49
C ARG A 193 -21.23 -8.04 -5.37
N ALA A 194 -21.95 -7.18 -6.09
CA ALA A 194 -21.41 -6.20 -7.02
C ALA A 194 -20.20 -5.44 -6.43
N ILE A 195 -19.11 -5.39 -7.20
CA ILE A 195 -17.91 -4.64 -6.84
C ILE A 195 -18.15 -3.20 -7.28
N THR A 196 -18.60 -2.35 -6.35
CA THR A 196 -18.90 -0.93 -6.62
C THR A 196 -17.70 0.00 -6.41
N GLU A 197 -16.74 -0.38 -5.56
CA GLU A 197 -15.52 0.37 -5.28
C GLU A 197 -14.29 -0.52 -5.02
N TRP A 198 -13.09 0.03 -5.16
CA TRP A 198 -11.87 -0.67 -4.76
C TRP A 198 -11.68 -0.68 -3.24
N SER A 199 -12.14 -1.75 -2.60
CA SER A 199 -12.07 -1.89 -1.14
C SER A 199 -10.66 -1.69 -0.55
N ARG A 200 -10.61 -1.06 0.64
CA ARG A 200 -9.38 -0.84 1.44
C ARG A 200 -8.57 -2.13 1.67
N LYS A 201 -9.26 -3.27 1.82
CA LYS A 201 -8.63 -4.61 1.96
C LYS A 201 -7.83 -4.99 0.71
N SER A 202 -8.37 -4.73 -0.48
CA SER A 202 -7.70 -5.03 -1.76
C SER A 202 -6.55 -4.06 -2.04
N ARG A 203 -6.72 -2.77 -1.71
CA ARG A 203 -5.63 -1.76 -1.75
C ARG A 203 -4.44 -2.17 -0.89
N ALA A 204 -4.68 -2.65 0.34
CA ALA A 204 -3.63 -3.19 1.21
C ALA A 204 -3.00 -4.49 0.68
N ALA A 205 -3.81 -5.39 0.10
CA ALA A 205 -3.33 -6.62 -0.51
C ALA A 205 -2.41 -6.36 -1.71
N MET A 206 -2.72 -5.37 -2.55
CA MET A 206 -1.85 -4.93 -3.65
C MET A 206 -0.53 -4.38 -3.11
N CYS A 207 -0.61 -3.40 -2.18
CA CYS A 207 0.56 -2.74 -1.61
C CYS A 207 1.56 -3.74 -1.01
N ARG A 208 1.06 -4.76 -0.30
CA ARG A 208 1.87 -5.87 0.20
C ARG A 208 2.39 -6.73 -0.95
N THR A 209 1.54 -7.16 -1.88
CA THR A 209 1.94 -8.06 -2.97
C THR A 209 3.04 -7.46 -3.82
N PHE A 210 2.94 -6.18 -4.21
CA PHE A 210 3.98 -5.48 -4.99
C PHE A 210 5.30 -5.33 -4.22
N ALA A 211 5.30 -5.36 -2.89
CA ALA A 211 6.51 -5.37 -2.07
C ALA A 211 7.05 -6.79 -1.76
N GLU A 212 6.30 -7.83 -2.13
CA GLU A 212 6.68 -9.26 -2.08
C GLU A 212 7.21 -9.78 -3.43
N LEU A 213 7.25 -8.95 -4.48
CA LEU A 213 7.68 -9.37 -5.82
C LEU A 213 9.20 -9.29 -6.01
N ASP A 214 9.69 -10.25 -6.80
CA ASP A 214 10.95 -10.14 -7.53
C ASP A 214 10.79 -9.16 -8.70
N TYR A 215 11.78 -8.28 -8.89
CA TYR A 215 11.86 -7.30 -9.97
C TYR A 215 13.18 -7.34 -10.75
N THR A 216 14.12 -8.23 -10.41
CA THR A 216 15.36 -8.45 -11.18
C THR A 216 15.08 -8.65 -12.68
N PRO A 217 14.08 -9.46 -13.09
CA PRO A 217 13.67 -9.61 -14.50
C PRO A 217 13.11 -8.36 -15.20
N LEU A 218 13.08 -7.20 -14.54
CA LEU A 218 12.69 -5.89 -15.09
C LEU A 218 13.74 -4.80 -14.91
N VAL A 219 14.61 -4.87 -13.90
CA VAL A 219 15.65 -3.85 -13.67
C VAL A 219 17.03 -4.24 -14.18
N GLU A 220 17.30 -5.54 -14.35
CA GLU A 220 18.57 -6.09 -14.84
C GLU A 220 18.48 -6.51 -16.32
N CYS A 221 17.67 -5.80 -17.11
CA CYS A 221 17.47 -6.07 -18.54
C CYS A 221 17.84 -4.88 -19.45
N ASP A 222 18.67 -3.96 -18.93
CA ASP A 222 19.17 -2.73 -19.57
C ASP A 222 18.09 -1.85 -20.23
N ARG A 223 16.90 -1.88 -19.64
CA ARG A 223 15.72 -1.09 -20.05
C ARG A 223 15.30 -0.16 -18.95
N VAL A 224 14.93 1.07 -19.32
CA VAL A 224 14.47 2.07 -18.34
C VAL A 224 13.02 1.77 -17.93
N PRO A 225 12.71 1.57 -16.63
CA PRO A 225 11.33 1.33 -16.21
C PRO A 225 10.44 2.56 -16.47
N ALA A 226 9.26 2.32 -17.05
CA ALA A 226 8.30 3.34 -17.43
C ALA A 226 6.89 3.05 -16.87
N MET A 227 6.12 4.11 -16.63
CA MET A 227 4.69 4.03 -16.40
C MET A 227 3.98 4.05 -17.75
N VAL A 228 3.64 2.87 -18.26
CA VAL A 228 2.86 2.70 -19.50
C VAL A 228 1.38 2.76 -19.15
N THR A 229 0.59 3.49 -19.93
CA THR A 229 -0.83 3.72 -19.67
C THR A 229 -1.65 3.37 -20.90
N LEU A 230 -2.74 2.64 -20.68
CA LEU A 230 -3.69 2.22 -21.71
C LEU A 230 -5.09 2.74 -21.34
N THR A 231 -5.79 3.35 -22.28
CA THR A 231 -7.14 3.91 -22.10
C THR A 231 -8.02 3.60 -23.30
N TYR A 232 -9.31 3.92 -23.25
CA TYR A 232 -10.30 3.63 -24.30
C TYR A 232 -10.68 4.88 -25.13
N PRO A 233 -11.38 4.73 -26.27
CA PRO A 233 -11.98 5.82 -27.07
C PRO A 233 -12.95 6.73 -26.28
N GLY A 234 -13.59 7.68 -26.97
CA GLY A 234 -14.60 8.58 -26.41
C GLY A 234 -15.82 7.80 -25.92
N ASP A 235 -16.52 7.15 -26.86
CA ASP A 235 -17.43 6.03 -26.59
C ASP A 235 -16.58 4.82 -26.21
N TRP A 236 -16.50 4.53 -24.92
CA TRP A 236 -15.79 3.36 -24.41
C TRP A 236 -16.77 2.26 -24.01
N GLU A 237 -18.04 2.62 -23.80
CA GLU A 237 -19.12 1.76 -23.36
C GLU A 237 -19.42 0.66 -24.39
N SER A 238 -19.36 0.97 -25.69
CA SER A 238 -19.55 0.01 -26.78
C SER A 238 -18.46 -1.07 -26.85
N VAL A 239 -17.19 -0.68 -26.63
CA VAL A 239 -16.01 -1.56 -26.73
C VAL A 239 -15.57 -2.19 -25.41
N ALA A 240 -15.96 -1.63 -24.26
CA ALA A 240 -15.64 -2.14 -22.93
C ALA A 240 -16.87 -2.18 -21.99
N PRO A 241 -17.96 -2.88 -22.39
CA PRO A 241 -19.22 -2.92 -21.65
C PRO A 241 -19.15 -3.61 -20.28
N ASP A 242 -18.05 -4.32 -20.00
CA ASP A 242 -17.75 -4.98 -18.74
C ASP A 242 -16.24 -5.11 -18.46
N GLY A 243 -15.90 -5.49 -17.23
CA GLY A 243 -14.52 -5.75 -16.81
C GLY A 243 -13.86 -6.95 -17.49
N ALA A 244 -14.64 -7.90 -18.03
CA ALA A 244 -14.13 -9.11 -18.69
C ALA A 244 -13.55 -8.79 -20.08
N SER A 245 -14.23 -7.94 -20.84
CA SER A 245 -13.79 -7.36 -22.12
C SER A 245 -12.44 -6.65 -21.94
N VAL A 246 -12.31 -5.82 -20.91
CA VAL A 246 -11.02 -5.17 -20.59
C VAL A 246 -9.91 -6.19 -20.25
N LYS A 247 -10.23 -7.29 -19.55
CA LYS A 247 -9.22 -8.34 -19.30
C LYS A 247 -8.89 -9.15 -20.56
N ARG A 248 -9.84 -9.33 -21.49
CA ARG A 248 -9.62 -9.92 -22.82
C ARG A 248 -8.66 -9.06 -23.63
N HIS A 249 -8.83 -7.73 -23.67
CA HIS A 249 -7.89 -6.82 -24.33
C HIS A 249 -6.48 -6.90 -23.72
N MET A 250 -6.34 -6.88 -22.38
CA MET A 250 -5.05 -7.10 -21.71
C MET A 250 -4.43 -8.48 -21.99
N MET A 251 -5.24 -9.50 -22.28
CA MET A 251 -4.75 -10.84 -22.64
C MET A 251 -4.27 -10.89 -24.10
N LEU A 252 -5.03 -10.27 -25.02
CA LEU A 252 -4.64 -10.14 -26.43
C LEU A 252 -3.35 -9.32 -26.56
N TRP A 253 -3.24 -8.19 -25.87
CA TRP A 253 -2.06 -7.32 -25.89
C TRP A 253 -0.77 -8.06 -25.48
N ARG A 254 -0.83 -8.85 -24.40
CA ARG A 254 0.29 -9.71 -23.99
C ARG A 254 0.66 -10.76 -25.04
N LYS A 255 -0.34 -11.38 -25.68
CA LYS A 255 -0.12 -12.35 -26.77
C LYS A 255 0.50 -11.68 -28.00
N ARG A 256 0.13 -10.43 -28.32
CA ARG A 256 0.78 -9.67 -29.40
C ARG A 256 2.22 -9.29 -29.03
N PHE A 257 2.46 -8.74 -27.83
CA PHE A 257 3.80 -8.40 -27.32
C PHE A 257 4.78 -9.59 -27.39
N GLN A 258 4.35 -10.77 -26.94
CA GLN A 258 5.20 -11.96 -26.96
C GLN A 258 5.59 -12.41 -28.38
N ARG A 259 4.74 -12.18 -29.39
CA ARG A 259 5.10 -12.44 -30.79
C ARG A 259 6.06 -11.37 -31.32
N GLU A 260 5.82 -10.10 -30.96
CA GLU A 260 6.59 -8.96 -31.45
C GLU A 260 8.06 -8.97 -30.99
N TRP A 261 8.31 -9.22 -29.70
CA TRP A 261 9.65 -9.20 -29.11
C TRP A 261 10.22 -10.58 -28.76
N GLY A 262 9.44 -11.66 -28.95
CA GLY A 262 9.87 -13.03 -28.63
C GLY A 262 9.91 -13.36 -27.12
N GLU A 263 9.67 -12.38 -26.24
CA GLU A 263 9.75 -12.51 -24.79
C GLU A 263 8.39 -12.26 -24.09
N PRO A 264 8.13 -12.87 -22.92
CA PRO A 264 6.89 -12.65 -22.19
C PRO A 264 6.84 -11.27 -21.53
N ALA A 265 5.76 -10.51 -21.75
CA ALA A 265 5.53 -9.22 -21.10
C ALA A 265 5.53 -9.34 -19.56
N ARG A 266 6.50 -8.69 -18.91
CA ARG A 266 6.62 -8.61 -17.44
C ARG A 266 6.16 -7.24 -16.95
N TYR A 267 5.21 -7.18 -16.02
CA TYR A 267 4.69 -5.93 -15.47
C TYR A 267 3.81 -6.14 -14.23
N ILE A 268 3.70 -5.08 -13.40
CA ILE A 268 2.58 -4.92 -12.47
C ILE A 268 1.55 -3.95 -13.06
N TRP A 269 0.28 -4.10 -12.70
CA TRP A 269 -0.78 -3.22 -13.20
C TRP A 269 -1.84 -2.84 -12.17
N LYS A 270 -2.46 -1.69 -12.39
CA LYS A 270 -3.64 -1.16 -11.70
C LYS A 270 -4.66 -0.66 -12.74
N LEU A 271 -5.95 -0.89 -12.45
CA LEU A 271 -7.09 -0.26 -13.09
C LEU A 271 -7.54 0.97 -12.28
N GLU A 272 -7.75 2.06 -12.99
CA GLU A 272 -8.45 3.29 -12.61
C GLU A 272 -9.63 3.51 -13.58
N PHE A 273 -10.49 4.48 -13.27
CA PHE A 273 -11.46 5.01 -14.22
C PHE A 273 -11.23 6.52 -14.41
N GLN A 274 -11.38 7.00 -15.64
CA GLN A 274 -11.33 8.44 -15.96
C GLN A 274 -12.63 9.14 -15.51
N ARG A 275 -12.67 10.48 -15.53
CA ARG A 275 -13.90 11.24 -15.16
C ARG A 275 -15.12 10.88 -16.01
N ARG A 276 -14.91 10.44 -17.26
CA ARG A 276 -15.97 9.92 -18.15
C ARG A 276 -16.35 8.45 -17.93
N GLY A 277 -15.90 7.82 -16.85
CA GLY A 277 -16.09 6.38 -16.60
C GLY A 277 -15.10 5.48 -17.34
N ALA A 278 -14.47 5.93 -18.43
CA ALA A 278 -13.56 5.13 -19.24
C ALA A 278 -12.48 4.38 -18.43
N PRO A 279 -12.32 3.05 -18.61
CA PRO A 279 -11.27 2.26 -17.98
C PRO A 279 -9.88 2.79 -18.32
N HIS A 280 -9.01 2.83 -17.32
CA HIS A 280 -7.67 3.41 -17.42
C HIS A 280 -6.66 2.49 -16.74
N ILE A 281 -5.72 1.93 -17.49
CA ILE A 281 -4.86 0.85 -17.02
C ILE A 281 -3.42 1.36 -16.94
N HIS A 282 -2.90 1.50 -15.73
CA HIS A 282 -1.50 1.84 -15.49
C HIS A 282 -0.69 0.55 -15.31
N LEU A 283 0.34 0.39 -16.14
CA LEU A 283 1.34 -0.68 -16.10
C LEU A 283 2.68 -0.06 -15.65
N TRP A 284 3.41 -0.72 -14.76
CA TRP A 284 4.84 -0.45 -14.57
C TRP A 284 5.61 -1.64 -15.11
N MET A 285 6.46 -1.35 -16.09
CA MET A 285 7.23 -2.30 -16.89
C MET A 285 8.52 -1.65 -17.37
N ALA A 286 9.41 -2.42 -17.99
CA ALA A 286 10.58 -1.91 -18.69
C ALA A 286 10.36 -2.12 -20.21
N PRO A 287 9.95 -1.08 -20.96
CA PRO A 287 9.69 -1.18 -22.39
C PRO A 287 10.93 -1.66 -23.17
N PRO A 288 10.76 -2.50 -24.21
CA PRO A 288 11.83 -2.79 -25.16
C PRO A 288 12.36 -1.50 -25.81
N HIS A 289 13.68 -1.30 -25.74
CA HIS A 289 14.36 -0.23 -26.49
C HIS A 289 14.55 -0.60 -27.97
N ALA A 290 14.76 -1.89 -28.26
CA ALA A 290 14.87 -2.40 -29.62
C ALA A 290 13.53 -2.33 -30.37
N VAL A 291 13.61 -2.13 -31.69
CA VAL A 291 12.46 -2.31 -32.59
C VAL A 291 11.94 -3.75 -32.48
N GLY A 292 10.63 -3.92 -32.62
CA GLY A 292 10.01 -5.24 -32.69
C GLY A 292 10.25 -5.93 -34.04
N ARG A 293 9.79 -7.18 -34.18
CA ARG A 293 9.85 -7.93 -35.45
C ARG A 293 9.18 -7.24 -36.63
N SER A 294 8.24 -6.32 -36.39
CA SER A 294 7.62 -5.47 -37.41
C SER A 294 8.47 -4.26 -37.84
N GLY A 295 9.68 -4.10 -37.28
CA GLY A 295 10.53 -2.92 -37.49
C GLY A 295 10.10 -1.67 -36.73
N VAL A 296 8.96 -1.73 -36.04
CA VAL A 296 8.36 -0.57 -35.34
C VAL A 296 8.90 -0.43 -33.92
N LYS A 297 9.05 0.81 -33.45
CA LYS A 297 9.43 1.12 -32.06
C LYS A 297 8.27 0.86 -31.09
N PHE A 298 8.57 0.51 -29.84
CA PHE A 298 7.56 0.12 -28.85
C PHE A 298 6.42 1.14 -28.69
N ARG A 299 6.69 2.47 -28.75
CA ARG A 299 5.64 3.51 -28.65
C ARG A 299 4.58 3.38 -29.73
N ASP A 300 5.00 3.28 -30.98
CA ASP A 300 4.12 3.42 -32.13
C ASP A 300 3.39 2.10 -32.39
N TRP A 301 4.08 0.98 -32.13
CA TRP A 301 3.46 -0.34 -31.97
C TRP A 301 2.40 -0.33 -30.86
N LEU A 302 2.71 0.21 -29.67
CA LEU A 302 1.78 0.21 -28.53
C LEU A 302 0.47 0.90 -28.86
N SER A 303 0.53 2.07 -29.52
CA SER A 303 -0.67 2.77 -29.99
C SER A 303 -1.43 1.98 -31.05
N ARG A 304 -0.76 1.47 -32.09
CA ARG A 304 -1.40 0.67 -33.15
C ARG A 304 -2.10 -0.57 -32.60
N GLU A 305 -1.36 -1.43 -31.92
CA GLU A 305 -1.91 -2.70 -31.42
C GLU A 305 -3.01 -2.48 -30.39
N TRP A 306 -2.93 -1.44 -29.56
CA TRP A 306 -3.99 -1.17 -28.58
C TRP A 306 -5.27 -0.65 -29.25
N ALA A 307 -5.15 0.19 -30.28
CA ALA A 307 -6.30 0.62 -31.08
C ALA A 307 -6.96 -0.56 -31.83
N GLU A 308 -6.15 -1.44 -32.43
CA GLU A 308 -6.65 -2.67 -33.08
C GLU A 308 -7.27 -3.68 -32.11
N ILE A 309 -6.73 -3.82 -30.90
CA ILE A 309 -7.24 -4.77 -29.89
C ILE A 309 -8.55 -4.30 -29.29
N VAL A 310 -8.74 -2.98 -29.14
CA VAL A 310 -10.01 -2.38 -28.69
C VAL A 310 -11.02 -2.32 -29.83
N GLY A 311 -10.56 -2.18 -31.09
CA GLY A 311 -11.35 -2.53 -32.28
C GLY A 311 -12.63 -1.74 -32.47
N HIS A 312 -12.63 -0.44 -32.15
CA HIS A 312 -13.83 0.39 -32.22
C HIS A 312 -14.43 0.41 -33.66
N PRO A 313 -15.77 0.21 -33.82
CA PRO A 313 -16.40 0.09 -35.13
C PRO A 313 -16.39 1.40 -35.94
N ASP A 314 -16.67 2.54 -35.29
CA ASP A 314 -16.51 3.87 -35.89
C ASP A 314 -15.02 4.18 -36.15
N PRO A 315 -14.62 4.44 -37.42
CA PRO A 315 -13.26 4.82 -37.77
C PRO A 315 -12.73 6.09 -37.07
N GLU A 316 -13.57 7.09 -36.80
CA GLU A 316 -13.12 8.37 -36.22
C GLU A 316 -12.72 8.17 -34.75
N GLN A 317 -13.53 7.44 -33.97
CA GLN A 317 -13.18 7.03 -32.62
C GLN A 317 -11.91 6.16 -32.61
N ARG A 318 -11.71 5.31 -33.62
CA ARG A 318 -10.51 4.47 -33.76
C ARG A 318 -9.25 5.31 -34.05
N GLU A 319 -9.34 6.33 -34.90
CA GLU A 319 -8.23 7.26 -35.17
C GLU A 319 -7.89 8.11 -33.93
N ARG A 320 -8.91 8.71 -33.30
CA ARG A 320 -8.75 9.43 -32.03
C ARG A 320 -8.11 8.54 -30.94
N HIS A 321 -8.46 7.25 -30.93
CA HIS A 321 -7.90 6.26 -30.00
C HIS A 321 -6.47 5.82 -30.36
N LEU A 322 -6.09 5.75 -31.64
CA LEU A 322 -4.71 5.54 -32.06
C LEU A 322 -3.78 6.65 -31.52
N LEU A 323 -4.23 7.90 -31.60
CA LEU A 323 -3.48 9.08 -31.17
C LEU A 323 -3.41 9.27 -29.65
N ALA A 324 -4.52 9.02 -28.92
CA ALA A 324 -4.65 9.35 -27.49
C ALA A 324 -4.91 8.15 -26.56
N GLY A 325 -4.98 6.93 -27.10
CA GLY A 325 -5.31 5.70 -26.36
C GLY A 325 -4.19 5.16 -25.48
N THR A 326 -2.95 5.61 -25.66
CA THR A 326 -1.77 5.13 -24.92
C THR A 326 -0.85 6.29 -24.49
N ALA A 327 -0.07 6.08 -23.42
CA ALA A 327 0.98 7.01 -22.99
C ALA A 327 2.13 6.26 -22.30
N ILE A 328 3.34 6.82 -22.37
CA ILE A 328 4.56 6.24 -21.75
C ILE A 328 5.26 7.34 -20.95
N ASP A 329 5.29 7.22 -19.62
CA ASP A 329 5.97 8.17 -18.72
C ASP A 329 7.15 7.50 -18.00
N VAL A 330 8.34 7.68 -18.57
CA VAL A 330 9.63 7.24 -18.02
C VAL A 330 9.95 7.96 -16.69
N ARG A 331 9.60 9.24 -16.56
CA ARG A 331 9.90 10.06 -15.37
C ARG A 331 9.14 9.56 -14.13
N ASN A 332 7.90 9.10 -14.30
CA ASN A 332 7.14 8.44 -13.23
C ASN A 332 7.54 6.98 -13.03
N GLY A 333 8.02 6.28 -14.07
CA GLY A 333 8.63 4.96 -13.92
C GLY A 333 9.86 5.00 -13.00
N LEU A 334 10.81 5.91 -13.26
CA LEU A 334 12.02 6.12 -12.46
C LEU A 334 11.77 6.64 -11.03
N ARG A 335 10.67 7.37 -10.79
CA ARG A 335 10.26 7.78 -9.43
C ARG A 335 9.92 6.61 -8.51
N ALA A 336 9.70 5.42 -9.07
CA ALA A 336 9.38 4.19 -8.35
C ALA A 336 10.62 3.28 -8.17
N CYS A 337 11.77 3.89 -7.85
CA CYS A 337 13.08 3.23 -7.81
C CYS A 337 13.31 2.18 -6.70
N ASP A 338 12.36 1.94 -5.80
CA ASP A 338 12.45 0.89 -4.78
C ASP A 338 11.08 0.21 -4.56
N PRO A 339 11.03 -1.06 -4.10
CA PRO A 339 9.78 -1.82 -3.91
C PRO A 339 8.71 -1.08 -3.10
N LYS A 340 9.10 -0.32 -2.06
CA LYS A 340 8.16 0.49 -1.28
C LYS A 340 7.69 1.71 -2.06
N ARG A 341 8.57 2.46 -2.73
CA ARG A 341 8.17 3.61 -3.57
C ARG A 341 7.27 3.18 -4.72
N LEU A 342 7.49 2.00 -5.31
CA LEU A 342 6.62 1.41 -6.34
C LEU A 342 5.24 1.01 -5.79
N ALA A 343 5.19 0.27 -4.69
CA ALA A 343 3.93 -0.07 -4.01
C ALA A 343 3.17 1.18 -3.50
N ILE A 344 3.90 2.21 -3.05
CA ILE A 344 3.35 3.51 -2.65
C ILE A 344 2.90 4.33 -3.86
N TYR A 345 3.56 4.28 -5.02
CA TYR A 345 3.12 5.00 -6.23
C TYR A 345 1.70 4.57 -6.61
N PHE A 346 1.50 3.26 -6.81
CA PHE A 346 0.20 2.67 -7.13
C PHE A 346 -0.84 2.83 -6.00
N THR A 347 -0.45 3.15 -4.76
CA THR A 347 -1.40 3.46 -3.67
C THR A 347 -1.54 4.94 -3.31
N LYS A 348 -0.64 5.84 -3.75
CA LYS A 348 -0.81 7.29 -3.63
C LYS A 348 -1.98 7.76 -4.49
N HIS A 349 -2.09 7.18 -5.68
CA HIS A 349 -3.25 7.28 -6.56
C HIS A 349 -4.49 6.53 -6.00
N SER A 350 -4.49 6.04 -4.77
CA SER A 350 -5.49 5.06 -4.26
C SER A 350 -5.73 5.12 -2.75
N SER A 351 -5.17 6.11 -2.06
CA SER A 351 -5.34 6.31 -0.63
C SER A 351 -6.66 7.03 -0.41
N PRO A 352 -7.61 6.50 0.40
CA PRO A 352 -8.85 7.19 0.73
C PRO A 352 -8.62 8.46 1.55
N ASN A 353 -8.17 9.50 0.87
CA ASN A 353 -8.09 10.84 1.37
C ASN A 353 -9.51 11.41 1.29
N ILE A 354 -10.08 11.76 2.44
CA ILE A 354 -11.48 12.21 2.55
C ILE A 354 -11.74 13.50 1.72
N ASN A 355 -10.67 14.24 1.40
CA ASN A 355 -10.66 15.44 0.56
C ASN A 355 -9.74 15.22 -0.66
N GLY A 356 -9.81 14.05 -1.31
CA GLY A 356 -8.93 13.70 -2.42
C GLY A 356 -9.63 13.71 -3.77
N ASP A 357 -9.27 14.65 -4.65
CA ASP A 357 -9.86 14.92 -5.99
C ASP A 357 -9.78 13.76 -6.99
N LYS A 358 -9.27 12.61 -6.56
CA LYS A 358 -8.94 11.41 -7.33
C LYS A 358 -9.55 10.12 -6.76
N GLU A 359 -10.30 10.17 -5.65
CA GLU A 359 -10.95 8.95 -5.12
C GLU A 359 -11.99 8.39 -6.10
N TYR A 360 -12.58 9.24 -6.95
CA TYR A 360 -13.49 8.85 -8.05
C TYR A 360 -12.89 7.77 -8.98
N GLN A 361 -11.56 7.74 -9.13
CA GLN A 361 -10.85 6.81 -10.02
C GLN A 361 -10.97 5.33 -9.57
N HIS A 362 -11.59 5.07 -8.43
CA HIS A 362 -11.79 3.73 -7.86
C HIS A 362 -13.25 3.33 -7.68
N ILE A 363 -14.17 4.22 -8.08
CA ILE A 363 -15.61 3.96 -8.15
C ILE A 363 -15.88 3.30 -9.49
N VAL A 364 -16.64 2.21 -9.50
CA VAL A 364 -16.95 1.45 -10.71
C VAL A 364 -18.10 2.13 -11.45
N PRO A 365 -18.00 2.37 -12.78
CA PRO A 365 -19.10 2.92 -13.57
C PRO A 365 -20.37 2.08 -13.45
N ASN A 366 -21.55 2.71 -13.45
CA ASN A 366 -22.83 2.04 -13.22
C ASN A 366 -23.06 0.84 -14.16
N LEU A 367 -22.62 0.95 -15.43
CA LEU A 367 -22.64 -0.11 -16.45
C LEU A 367 -21.97 -1.42 -15.97
N TRP A 368 -20.90 -1.30 -15.18
CA TRP A 368 -20.13 -2.42 -14.63
C TRP A 368 -20.58 -2.84 -13.22
N GLN A 369 -21.50 -2.11 -12.57
CA GLN A 369 -22.03 -2.51 -11.26
C GLN A 369 -23.08 -3.63 -11.36
N GLN A 370 -23.56 -3.94 -12.56
CA GLN A 370 -24.45 -5.07 -12.80
C GLN A 370 -23.79 -6.42 -12.44
N PRO A 371 -24.57 -7.44 -12.00
CA PRO A 371 -24.06 -8.80 -11.80
C PRO A 371 -23.27 -9.31 -13.01
N GLY A 372 -22.14 -9.98 -12.76
CA GLY A 372 -21.21 -10.46 -13.79
C GLY A 372 -20.33 -9.39 -14.46
N ARG A 373 -20.78 -8.13 -14.61
CA ARG A 373 -20.07 -7.09 -15.38
C ARG A 373 -18.91 -6.38 -14.67
N GLY A 374 -18.72 -6.64 -13.38
CA GLY A 374 -17.74 -5.94 -12.53
C GLY A 374 -16.28 -6.01 -13.01
N PRO A 375 -15.40 -5.11 -12.51
CA PRO A 375 -13.99 -5.01 -12.91
C PRO A 375 -13.14 -6.27 -12.60
N GLY A 376 -13.69 -7.24 -11.88
CA GLY A 376 -13.01 -8.40 -11.33
C GLY A 376 -11.90 -7.98 -10.36
N ARG A 377 -10.67 -7.88 -10.88
CA ARG A 377 -9.52 -7.33 -10.15
C ARG A 377 -9.19 -5.92 -10.61
N PHE A 378 -9.04 -5.02 -9.64
CA PHE A 378 -8.49 -3.67 -9.81
C PHE A 378 -6.97 -3.63 -10.03
N TRP A 379 -6.26 -4.74 -9.85
CA TRP A 379 -4.80 -4.80 -9.95
C TRP A 379 -4.33 -6.23 -10.20
N GLY A 380 -3.09 -6.37 -10.66
CA GLY A 380 -2.48 -7.67 -10.87
C GLY A 380 -0.99 -7.59 -11.22
N VAL A 381 -0.47 -8.75 -11.58
CA VAL A 381 0.95 -9.01 -11.87
C VAL A 381 1.01 -9.93 -13.09
N CYS A 382 1.96 -9.70 -13.99
CA CYS A 382 2.26 -10.56 -15.13
C CYS A 382 3.77 -10.79 -15.21
N GLY A 383 4.21 -12.03 -15.45
CA GLY A 383 5.61 -12.37 -15.68
C GLY A 383 6.57 -12.24 -14.49
N LEU A 384 6.11 -11.79 -13.32
CA LEU A 384 6.91 -11.64 -12.09
C LEU A 384 6.48 -12.65 -11.02
N LYS A 385 7.46 -13.15 -10.25
CA LYS A 385 7.27 -14.08 -9.13
C LYS A 385 7.39 -13.35 -7.79
N LYS A 386 7.14 -14.07 -6.68
CA LYS A 386 7.43 -13.55 -5.33
C LYS A 386 8.80 -14.02 -4.86
N ALA A 387 9.64 -13.08 -4.45
CA ALA A 387 10.80 -13.34 -3.63
C ALA A 387 10.37 -13.21 -2.16
N ILE A 388 9.99 -14.31 -1.52
CA ILE A 388 9.70 -14.31 -0.08
C ILE A 388 10.36 -15.49 0.64
N ALA A 389 11.12 -15.17 1.68
CA ALA A 389 11.61 -16.14 2.65
C ALA A 389 10.69 -16.13 3.89
N VAL A 390 10.55 -17.27 4.55
CA VAL A 390 9.73 -17.42 5.77
C VAL A 390 10.53 -18.22 6.79
N VAL A 391 10.79 -17.59 7.94
CA VAL A 391 11.48 -18.22 9.08
C VAL A 391 10.46 -18.45 10.18
N GLU A 392 10.37 -19.66 10.75
CA GLU A 392 9.73 -19.85 12.05
C GLU A 392 10.71 -19.45 13.15
N VAL A 393 10.26 -18.69 14.15
CA VAL A 393 11.11 -18.14 15.21
C VAL A 393 10.50 -18.41 16.59
N ALA A 394 11.33 -18.37 17.64
CA ALA A 394 10.85 -18.53 19.01
C ALA A 394 9.87 -17.42 19.45
N GLN A 395 9.04 -17.69 20.47
CA GLN A 395 7.96 -16.80 20.89
C GLN A 395 8.47 -15.46 21.45
N ASP A 396 9.54 -15.51 22.23
CA ASP A 396 10.26 -14.37 22.77
C ASP A 396 10.92 -13.53 21.65
N ALA A 397 11.62 -14.16 20.71
CA ALA A 397 12.19 -13.54 19.52
C ALA A 397 11.10 -12.84 18.68
N TYR A 398 9.95 -13.48 18.49
CA TYR A 398 8.78 -12.88 17.83
C TYR A 398 8.24 -11.66 18.60
N LEU A 399 8.16 -11.74 19.93
CA LEU A 399 7.69 -10.64 20.76
C LEU A 399 8.69 -9.48 20.81
N ALA A 400 10.00 -9.76 20.79
CA ALA A 400 11.08 -8.78 20.62
C ALA A 400 10.96 -8.08 19.26
N ALA A 401 10.92 -8.83 18.16
CA ALA A 401 10.72 -8.29 16.81
C ALA A 401 9.42 -7.45 16.73
N ARG A 402 8.32 -7.93 17.32
CA ARG A 402 7.06 -7.18 17.42
C ARG A 402 7.18 -5.90 18.24
N ARG A 403 8.02 -5.83 19.27
CA ARG A 403 8.33 -4.58 20.01
C ARG A 403 9.18 -3.64 19.14
N ILE A 404 10.22 -4.14 18.49
CA ILE A 404 11.16 -3.38 17.64
C ILE A 404 10.43 -2.75 16.46
N VAL A 405 9.71 -3.53 15.64
CA VAL A 405 8.96 -3.00 14.47
C VAL A 405 7.87 -2.01 14.91
N ARG A 406 7.26 -2.18 16.10
CA ARG A 406 6.35 -1.18 16.70
C ARG A 406 7.05 0.09 17.17
N ARG A 407 8.32 0.02 17.60
CA ARG A 407 9.15 1.18 17.99
C ARG A 407 9.61 1.93 16.74
N TRP A 408 10.19 1.23 15.77
CA TRP A 408 10.56 1.76 14.44
C TRP A 408 9.36 2.45 13.77
N SER A 409 8.18 1.81 13.73
CA SER A 409 6.97 2.42 13.15
C SER A 409 6.48 3.68 13.89
N ARG A 410 7.06 4.07 15.04
CA ARG A 410 6.79 5.32 15.76
C ARG A 410 7.88 6.37 15.57
N SER A 411 9.14 5.97 15.40
CA SER A 411 10.27 6.87 15.15
C SER A 411 10.38 7.32 13.69
N GLN A 412 9.59 6.74 12.78
CA GLN A 412 9.50 7.15 11.38
C GLN A 412 9.07 8.63 11.24
N ALA A 413 10.06 9.48 10.99
CA ALA A 413 9.92 10.92 10.95
C ALA A 413 10.08 11.52 9.54
N ILE A 414 9.58 12.74 9.36
CA ILE A 414 9.75 13.55 8.17
C ILE A 414 10.72 14.67 8.50
N TYR A 415 11.78 14.75 7.70
CA TYR A 415 12.70 15.88 7.64
C TYR A 415 12.29 16.75 6.44
N GLY A 416 11.98 18.02 6.69
CA GLY A 416 11.70 19.01 5.65
C GLY A 416 12.96 19.60 5.03
N ASN A 417 14.05 19.65 5.81
CA ASN A 417 15.40 19.95 5.38
C ASN A 417 16.28 18.71 5.64
N PRO A 418 16.97 18.13 4.64
CA PRO A 418 17.89 17.02 4.84
C PRO A 418 19.07 17.34 5.77
N GLY A 419 19.56 18.59 5.77
CA GLY A 419 20.69 19.03 6.60
C GLY A 419 20.32 19.37 8.06
N SER A 420 19.22 18.83 8.59
CA SER A 420 18.79 19.10 9.97
C SER A 420 18.81 17.84 10.82
N SER A 421 19.54 17.88 11.93
CA SER A 421 19.61 16.79 12.91
C SER A 421 18.25 16.48 13.56
N PHE A 422 17.27 17.39 13.48
CA PHE A 422 15.96 17.27 14.11
C PHE A 422 14.83 17.15 13.08
N PRO A 423 13.90 16.18 13.25
CA PRO A 423 12.83 15.97 12.29
C PRO A 423 11.73 17.03 12.38
N THR A 424 11.44 17.67 11.26
CA THR A 424 10.33 18.63 11.09
C THR A 424 8.97 18.06 11.49
N ALA A 425 8.74 16.75 11.34
CA ALA A 425 7.59 16.08 11.95
C ALA A 425 7.81 14.57 12.16
N VAL A 426 7.93 14.11 13.42
CA VAL A 426 7.74 12.69 13.74
C VAL A 426 6.26 12.34 13.51
N VAL A 427 5.94 11.60 12.45
CA VAL A 427 4.54 11.35 12.07
C VAL A 427 3.86 10.47 13.12
N PRO A 428 2.98 11.00 13.99
CA PRO A 428 2.25 10.19 14.93
C PRO A 428 1.12 9.58 14.12
N ARG A 429 1.39 8.43 13.48
CA ARG A 429 0.49 7.73 12.56
C ARG A 429 -0.86 7.59 13.26
N THR A 430 -1.81 8.46 12.92
CA THR A 430 -3.07 8.66 13.66
C THR A 430 -4.26 8.27 12.78
N ALA A 431 -5.37 7.97 13.42
CA ALA A 431 -6.64 7.77 12.78
C ALA A 431 -7.72 8.50 13.59
N THR A 432 -8.63 9.14 12.88
CA THR A 432 -9.93 9.49 13.44
C THR A 432 -10.65 8.19 13.75
N ARG A 433 -10.97 7.95 15.03
CA ARG A 433 -11.89 6.90 15.46
C ARG A 433 -13.20 7.56 15.87
N LEU A 434 -14.31 6.93 15.55
CA LEU A 434 -15.55 7.15 16.28
C LEU A 434 -15.42 6.39 17.61
N VAL A 435 -15.68 7.08 18.72
CA VAL A 435 -15.73 6.48 20.06
C VAL A 435 -17.13 6.75 20.61
N PRO A 436 -17.84 5.71 21.10
CA PRO A 436 -19.13 5.89 21.74
C PRO A 436 -18.98 6.67 23.05
N ARG A 437 -19.92 7.58 23.30
CA ARG A 437 -20.15 8.25 24.59
C ARG A 437 -21.61 8.02 24.96
N VAL A 438 -21.81 7.24 26.02
CA VAL A 438 -23.13 7.03 26.63
C VAL A 438 -23.49 8.28 27.44
N GLY A 439 -24.70 8.80 27.29
CA GLY A 439 -25.24 9.81 28.20
C GLY A 439 -25.59 9.16 29.54
N GLN A 440 -24.93 9.57 30.63
CA GLN A 440 -25.05 8.92 31.94
C GLN A 440 -26.50 8.88 32.48
N TYR A 441 -27.30 9.90 32.18
CA TYR A 441 -28.70 10.02 32.62
C TYR A 441 -29.74 9.58 31.57
N THR A 442 -29.33 9.27 30.33
CA THR A 442 -30.25 9.01 29.22
C THR A 442 -29.99 7.71 28.46
N GLY A 443 -28.87 7.02 28.73
CA GLY A 443 -28.45 5.81 28.01
C GLY A 443 -28.05 6.01 26.54
N VAL A 444 -28.33 7.18 25.95
CA VAL A 444 -28.14 7.45 24.52
C VAL A 444 -26.67 7.35 24.12
N VAL A 445 -26.36 6.50 23.14
CA VAL A 445 -25.01 6.30 22.61
C VAL A 445 -24.73 7.27 21.48
N THR A 446 -23.96 8.33 21.77
CA THR A 446 -23.49 9.29 20.77
C THR A 446 -22.08 8.92 20.30
N PHE A 447 -21.69 9.26 19.05
CA PHE A 447 -20.37 8.92 18.51
C PHE A 447 -19.48 10.14 18.29
N ARG A 448 -18.47 10.33 19.15
CA ARG A 448 -17.49 11.42 18.99
C ARG A 448 -16.36 11.01 18.04
N ARG A 449 -16.09 11.83 17.03
CA ARG A 449 -14.85 11.76 16.23
C ARG A 449 -13.67 12.19 17.11
N VAL A 450 -12.71 11.29 17.36
CA VAL A 450 -11.47 11.58 18.12
C VAL A 450 -10.23 11.12 17.36
N ARG A 451 -9.19 11.95 17.32
CA ARG A 451 -7.89 11.58 16.74
C ARG A 451 -7.13 10.72 17.76
N ARG A 452 -6.86 9.46 17.42
CA ARG A 452 -6.12 8.50 18.26
C ARG A 452 -4.94 7.91 17.48
N ARG A 453 -3.86 7.53 18.17
CA ARG A 453 -2.70 6.87 17.53
C ARG A 453 -3.16 5.54 16.90
N ARG A 454 -2.78 5.28 15.64
CA ARG A 454 -2.96 3.98 14.98
C ARG A 454 -2.08 2.99 15.71
N ALA A 455 -2.69 2.16 16.55
CA ALA A 455 -1.95 1.15 17.26
C ALA A 455 -1.47 0.07 16.27
N PHE A 456 -0.17 -0.02 16.04
CA PHE A 456 0.44 -1.03 15.16
C PHE A 456 0.63 -2.37 15.89
N CYS A 457 0.56 -3.50 15.19
CA CYS A 457 0.50 -4.88 15.74
C CYS A 457 -0.38 -4.99 17.00
N SER A 458 -1.56 -4.37 16.98
CA SER A 458 -2.40 -4.10 18.15
C SER A 458 -3.75 -4.82 18.17
N GLN A 459 -4.02 -5.67 17.17
CA GLN A 459 -5.09 -6.65 17.31
C GLN A 459 -4.76 -7.51 18.56
N GLY A 460 -5.78 -7.80 19.37
CA GLY A 460 -5.62 -8.57 20.60
C GLY A 460 -4.96 -9.93 20.36
N GLY A 461 -4.17 -10.39 21.32
CA GLY A 461 -3.32 -11.56 21.16
C GLY A 461 -2.11 -11.29 20.26
N LEU A 462 -1.76 -12.28 19.44
CA LEU A 462 -0.44 -12.40 18.80
C LEU A 462 -0.41 -11.94 17.33
N ALA A 463 -1.51 -11.38 16.82
CA ALA A 463 -1.63 -10.97 15.42
C ALA A 463 -0.61 -9.87 15.02
N GLY A 464 0.36 -10.26 14.21
CA GLY A 464 1.36 -9.37 13.60
C GLY A 464 0.84 -8.62 12.36
N GLY A 465 1.51 -7.50 12.06
CA GLY A 465 1.35 -6.72 10.83
C GLY A 465 2.61 -6.81 9.95
N TYR A 466 2.70 -5.93 8.96
CA TYR A 466 3.90 -5.79 8.12
C TYR A 466 4.45 -4.37 8.12
N ALA A 467 5.77 -4.26 8.12
CA ALA A 467 6.48 -3.05 7.77
C ALA A 467 6.66 -3.01 6.24
N LEU A 468 6.32 -1.88 5.63
CA LEU A 468 6.68 -1.58 4.24
C LEU A 468 7.98 -0.75 4.29
N VAL A 469 9.03 -1.21 3.60
CA VAL A 469 10.41 -0.72 3.71
C VAL A 469 11.05 -0.61 2.33
N ASN A 470 12.02 0.29 2.16
CA ASN A 470 12.70 0.47 0.87
C ASN A 470 13.54 -0.76 0.52
N ASP A 471 14.23 -1.29 1.52
CA ASP A 471 15.00 -2.53 1.47
C ASP A 471 14.47 -3.46 2.56
N GLY A 472 13.96 -4.63 2.15
CA GLY A 472 13.49 -5.70 3.01
C GLY A 472 14.63 -6.45 3.70
N PRO A 473 15.58 -7.03 2.95
CA PRO A 473 16.79 -7.67 3.48
C PRO A 473 17.54 -6.83 4.51
N ALA A 474 17.94 -5.59 4.21
CA ALA A 474 18.69 -4.75 5.14
C ALA A 474 17.90 -4.45 6.42
N PHE A 475 16.57 -4.25 6.33
CA PHE A 475 15.71 -4.11 7.51
C PHE A 475 15.60 -5.42 8.30
N ALA A 476 15.60 -6.57 7.62
CA ALA A 476 15.55 -7.89 8.24
C ALA A 476 16.86 -8.24 8.97
N SER A 477 18.03 -7.99 8.37
CA SER A 477 19.34 -8.20 9.03
C SER A 477 19.49 -7.36 10.30
N ASN A 478 19.11 -6.08 10.24
CA ASN A 478 19.09 -5.19 11.41
C ASN A 478 18.09 -5.67 12.48
N LEU A 479 16.95 -6.26 12.07
CA LEU A 479 15.96 -6.81 12.98
C LEU A 479 16.44 -8.14 13.61
N ALA A 480 17.23 -8.95 12.91
CA ALA A 480 17.84 -10.17 13.43
C ALA A 480 18.87 -9.84 14.51
N ALA A 481 19.86 -9.01 14.20
CA ALA A 481 20.88 -8.55 15.14
C ALA A 481 20.26 -7.99 16.44
N ALA A 482 19.30 -7.07 16.30
CA ALA A 482 18.58 -6.46 17.41
C ALA A 482 17.62 -7.41 18.18
N VAL A 483 17.38 -8.63 17.69
CA VAL A 483 16.65 -9.70 18.40
C VAL A 483 17.62 -10.65 19.11
N SER A 484 18.72 -11.04 18.47
CA SER A 484 19.76 -11.91 19.04
C SER A 484 20.67 -11.21 20.06
N GLY A 485 20.50 -9.90 20.28
CA GLY A 485 21.28 -9.11 21.24
C GLY A 485 22.66 -8.66 20.75
N ALA A 486 23.08 -9.10 19.55
CA ALA A 486 24.28 -8.60 18.90
C ALA A 486 24.02 -7.19 18.33
N SER A 487 24.85 -6.21 18.72
CA SER A 487 24.89 -4.94 17.99
C SER A 487 25.30 -5.20 16.53
N PRO A 488 24.63 -4.59 15.53
CA PRO A 488 25.15 -4.60 14.18
C PRO A 488 26.53 -3.92 14.16
N ARG A 489 27.44 -4.50 13.36
CA ARG A 489 28.73 -3.88 12.99
C ARG A 489 28.55 -3.00 11.77
#